data_AF-A0A0D5CKJ6-F1
#
_entry.id   AF-A0A0D5CKJ6-F1
#
_cell.length_a   1.000
_cell.length_b   1.000
_cell.length_c   1.000
_cell.angle_alpha   90.00
_cell.angle_beta   90.00
_cell.angle_gamma   90.00
#
_symmetry.space_group_name_H-M   'P 1'
#
loop_
_entity.id
_entity.type
_entity.pdbx_description
1 polymer ?
#
loop_
_entity_poly.entity_id
_entity_poly.type
_entity_poly.pdbx_seq_one_letter_code
_entity_poly.pdbx_strand_id
1 'polypeptide(L)'
;MSTTATPGPDRRRRAFIVLVVSALVAGVVMLAHSVVQGLGAYRFWTPCWVEGYESEICQRLQYEVVSPAWLAPLWVWAVEVALAVLVLVAASRAGGRVGFAVAALICVVASSVIVDYALTPLVNGGYMSADDPPGFGLIGAAAMAAGGALLLLALIPRRARAGAPSPA
;
A
#
# COMPACT_ATOMS: atom_id res chain seq x y z
N MET A 1 3.74 13.64 -40.28
CA MET A 1 3.78 14.61 -39.16
C MET A 1 2.60 14.31 -38.26
N SER A 2 2.85 13.74 -37.07
CA SER A 2 1.79 13.43 -36.11
C SER A 2 1.54 14.66 -35.23
N THR A 3 0.39 15.30 -35.40
CA THR A 3 -0.08 16.40 -34.56
C THR A 3 -0.43 15.85 -33.18
N THR A 4 0.50 15.92 -32.24
CA THR A 4 0.20 15.74 -30.82
C THR A 4 -0.66 16.91 -30.36
N ALA A 5 -1.99 16.76 -30.54
CA ALA A 5 -2.99 17.67 -30.03
C ALA A 5 -2.82 17.76 -28.51
N THR A 6 -2.31 18.90 -28.04
CA THR A 6 -2.24 19.23 -26.62
C THR A 6 -3.66 19.20 -26.07
N PRO A 7 -3.95 18.38 -25.03
CA PRO A 7 -5.29 18.25 -24.50
C PRO A 7 -5.80 19.61 -24.00
N GLY A 8 -7.00 19.99 -24.44
CA GLY A 8 -7.61 21.27 -24.09
C GLY A 8 -7.75 21.47 -22.56
N PRO A 9 -7.84 22.73 -22.10
CA PRO A 9 -7.82 23.09 -20.68
C PRO A 9 -8.89 22.36 -19.84
N ASP A 10 -10.08 22.12 -20.39
CA ASP A 10 -11.16 21.38 -19.72
C ASP A 10 -10.84 19.90 -19.49
N ARG A 11 -10.15 19.26 -20.45
CA ARG A 11 -9.75 17.85 -20.34
C ARG A 11 -8.70 17.67 -19.23
N ARG A 12 -7.80 18.65 -19.09
CA ARG A 12 -6.79 18.68 -18.04
C ARG A 12 -7.40 18.92 -16.66
N ARG A 13 -8.40 19.80 -16.56
CA ARG A 13 -9.16 20.04 -15.32
C ARG A 13 -9.93 18.81 -14.87
N ARG A 14 -10.64 18.13 -15.77
CA ARG A 14 -11.34 16.87 -15.46
C ARG A 14 -10.38 15.77 -15.03
N ALA A 15 -9.25 15.60 -15.72
CA ALA A 15 -8.23 14.62 -15.35
C ALA A 15 -7.65 14.89 -13.95
N PHE A 16 -7.45 16.16 -13.60
CA PHE A 16 -7.00 16.55 -12.26
C PHE A 16 -8.05 16.23 -11.18
N ILE A 17 -9.34 16.53 -11.42
CA ILE A 17 -10.42 16.17 -10.47
C ILE A 17 -10.46 14.66 -10.24
N VAL A 18 -10.39 13.88 -11.33
CA VAL A 18 -10.39 12.41 -11.23
C VAL A 18 -9.20 11.92 -10.41
N LEU A 19 -8.01 12.47 -10.65
CA LEU A 19 -6.82 12.16 -9.84
C LEU A 19 -7.02 12.52 -8.36
N VAL A 20 -7.57 13.69 -8.07
CA VAL A 20 -7.80 14.13 -6.69
C VAL A 20 -8.75 13.19 -5.96
N VAL A 21 -9.90 12.90 -6.56
CA VAL A 21 -10.91 12.02 -5.96
C VAL A 21 -10.36 10.60 -5.80
N SER A 22 -9.74 10.04 -6.84
CA SER A 22 -9.24 8.66 -6.78
C SER A 22 -8.11 8.50 -5.77
N ALA A 23 -7.14 9.43 -5.72
CA ALA A 23 -6.04 9.35 -4.78
C ALA A 23 -6.47 9.62 -3.33
N LEU A 24 -7.47 10.50 -3.11
CA LEU A 24 -8.05 10.70 -1.79
C LEU A 24 -8.75 9.43 -1.29
N VAL A 25 -9.65 8.87 -2.11
CA VAL A 25 -10.40 7.66 -1.75
C VAL A 25 -9.45 6.49 -1.52
N ALA A 26 -8.56 6.22 -2.48
CA ALA A 26 -7.59 5.13 -2.37
C ALA A 26 -6.65 5.31 -1.18
N GLY A 27 -6.13 6.53 -0.97
CA GLY A 27 -5.23 6.84 0.14
C GLY A 27 -5.90 6.63 1.50
N VAL A 28 -7.13 7.12 1.69
CA VAL A 28 -7.87 6.92 2.94
C VAL A 28 -8.22 5.46 3.17
N VAL A 29 -8.65 4.74 2.14
CA VAL A 29 -8.97 3.30 2.24
C VAL A 29 -7.73 2.51 2.66
N MET A 30 -6.58 2.72 2.02
CA MET A 30 -5.32 2.03 2.36
C MET A 30 -4.85 2.36 3.78
N LEU A 31 -4.96 3.64 4.19
CA LEU A 31 -4.62 4.03 5.57
C LEU A 31 -5.55 3.38 6.58
N ALA A 32 -6.86 3.38 6.35
CA ALA A 32 -7.83 2.75 7.23
C ALA A 32 -7.57 1.24 7.36
N HIS A 33 -7.33 0.56 6.23
CA HIS A 33 -7.02 -0.87 6.25
C HIS A 33 -5.68 -1.15 6.94
N SER A 34 -4.64 -0.31 6.75
CA SER A 34 -3.38 -0.46 7.48
C SER A 34 -3.56 -0.40 9.01
N VAL A 35 -4.46 0.44 9.51
CA VAL A 35 -4.77 0.52 10.94
C VAL A 35 -5.48 -0.73 11.42
N VAL A 36 -6.48 -1.21 10.67
CA VAL A 36 -7.22 -2.44 11.03
C VAL A 36 -6.28 -3.65 11.02
N GLN A 37 -5.48 -3.81 9.99
CA GLN A 37 -4.49 -4.88 9.87
C GLN A 37 -3.44 -4.79 11.00
N GLY A 38 -2.90 -3.59 11.26
CA GLY A 38 -1.91 -3.37 12.30
C GLY A 38 -2.44 -3.65 13.70
N LEU A 39 -3.66 -3.20 14.02
CA LEU A 39 -4.32 -3.51 15.30
C LEU A 39 -4.66 -5.00 15.44
N GLY A 40 -5.10 -5.63 14.35
CA GLY A 40 -5.34 -7.07 14.31
C GLY A 40 -4.08 -7.86 14.60
N ALA A 41 -2.99 -7.56 13.89
CA ALA A 41 -1.68 -8.18 14.10
C ALA A 41 -1.16 -7.92 15.52
N TYR A 42 -1.23 -6.67 16.00
CA TYR A 42 -0.82 -6.33 17.35
C TYR A 42 -1.57 -7.15 18.40
N ARG A 43 -2.91 -7.20 18.34
CA ARG A 43 -3.73 -7.95 19.31
C ARG A 43 -3.48 -9.44 19.24
N PHE A 44 -3.30 -9.98 18.03
CA PHE A 44 -3.04 -11.41 17.83
C PHE A 44 -1.69 -11.83 18.44
N TRP A 45 -0.64 -11.01 18.25
CA TRP A 45 0.72 -11.33 18.70
C TRP A 45 1.05 -10.85 20.12
N THR A 46 0.23 -9.97 20.72
CA THR A 46 0.46 -9.46 22.08
C THR A 46 0.67 -10.58 23.12
N PRO A 47 -0.13 -11.66 23.16
CA PRO A 47 0.08 -12.74 24.13
C PRO A 47 1.46 -13.40 24.00
N CYS A 48 1.94 -13.63 22.77
CA CYS A 48 3.28 -14.16 22.51
C CYS A 48 4.40 -13.23 23.00
N TRP A 49 4.24 -11.91 22.83
CA TRP A 49 5.24 -10.94 23.28
C TRP A 49 5.30 -10.82 24.80
N VAL A 50 4.17 -10.99 25.48
CA VAL A 50 4.08 -10.84 26.94
C VAL A 50 4.47 -12.12 27.66
N GLU A 51 4.03 -13.29 27.18
CA GLU A 51 4.25 -14.58 27.83
C GLU A 51 5.46 -15.36 27.30
N GLY A 52 5.99 -14.93 26.15
CA GLY A 52 7.10 -15.58 25.46
C GLY A 52 6.65 -16.59 24.41
N TYR A 53 7.47 -16.78 23.40
CA TYR A 53 7.17 -17.64 22.25
C TYR A 53 7.06 -19.13 22.57
N GLU A 54 7.66 -19.57 23.69
CA GLU A 54 7.59 -20.95 24.17
C GLU A 54 6.37 -21.22 25.06
N SER A 55 5.54 -20.21 25.34
CA SER A 55 4.35 -20.37 26.16
C SER A 55 3.29 -21.22 25.45
N GLU A 56 2.51 -21.99 26.22
CA GLU A 56 1.40 -22.79 25.68
C GLU A 56 0.38 -21.92 24.93
N ILE A 57 0.16 -20.68 25.39
CA ILE A 57 -0.75 -19.73 24.74
C ILE A 57 -0.21 -19.33 23.35
N CYS A 58 1.09 -19.06 23.23
CA CYS A 58 1.68 -18.70 21.95
C CYS A 58 1.71 -19.90 20.99
N GLN A 59 2.08 -21.09 21.48
CA GLN A 59 2.05 -22.30 20.65
C GLN A 59 0.64 -22.61 20.14
N ARG A 60 -0.39 -22.43 20.97
CA ARG A 60 -1.80 -22.54 20.53
C ARG A 60 -2.14 -21.51 19.45
N LEU A 61 -1.73 -20.25 19.62
CA LEU A 61 -1.98 -19.19 18.63
C LEU A 61 -1.26 -19.44 17.30
N GLN A 62 -0.05 -19.99 17.35
CA GLN A 62 0.77 -20.33 16.19
C GLN A 62 0.23 -21.55 15.42
N TYR A 63 -0.14 -22.61 16.14
CA TYR A 63 -0.38 -23.92 15.52
C TYR A 63 -1.84 -24.36 15.48
N GLU A 64 -2.69 -23.85 16.38
CA GLU A 64 -4.08 -24.33 16.51
C GLU A 64 -5.11 -23.32 16.03
N VAL A 65 -4.78 -22.02 16.09
CA VAL A 65 -5.68 -20.96 15.63
C VAL A 65 -5.42 -20.71 14.15
N VAL A 66 -6.37 -21.11 13.30
CA VAL A 66 -6.36 -20.71 11.88
C VAL A 66 -6.25 -19.20 11.84
N SER A 67 -5.16 -18.70 11.24
CA SER A 67 -4.97 -17.25 11.10
C SER A 67 -6.26 -16.69 10.48
N PRO A 68 -6.77 -15.56 10.96
CA PRO A 68 -8.08 -15.11 10.55
C PRO A 68 -8.02 -14.79 9.05
N ALA A 69 -8.45 -15.73 8.18
CA ALA A 69 -8.38 -15.58 6.72
C ALA A 69 -9.19 -14.36 6.21
N TRP A 70 -9.94 -13.73 7.10
CA TRP A 70 -10.69 -12.49 6.94
C TRP A 70 -9.87 -11.21 7.23
N LEU A 71 -8.66 -11.30 7.80
CA LEU A 71 -7.79 -10.15 8.07
C LEU A 71 -6.99 -9.68 6.85
N ALA A 72 -6.84 -10.52 5.82
CA ALA A 72 -6.40 -10.08 4.49
C ALA A 72 -6.82 -11.09 3.41
N PRO A 73 -8.11 -11.16 3.03
CA PRO A 73 -8.50 -11.93 1.88
C PRO A 73 -7.74 -11.41 0.65
N LEU A 74 -7.18 -12.30 -0.18
CA LEU A 74 -6.49 -11.93 -1.43
C LEU A 74 -7.32 -10.99 -2.31
N TRP A 75 -8.65 -11.03 -2.21
CA TRP A 75 -9.54 -10.11 -2.91
C TRP A 75 -9.44 -8.66 -2.42
N VAL A 76 -9.25 -8.41 -1.11
CA VAL A 76 -9.07 -7.06 -0.55
C VAL A 76 -7.78 -6.46 -1.11
N TRP A 77 -6.69 -7.23 -1.05
CA TRP A 77 -5.41 -6.83 -1.63
C TRP A 77 -5.52 -6.57 -3.14
N ALA A 78 -6.24 -7.42 -3.89
CA ALA A 78 -6.46 -7.20 -5.32
C ALA A 78 -7.23 -5.90 -5.60
N VAL A 79 -8.21 -5.54 -4.77
CA VAL A 79 -8.91 -4.25 -4.83
C VAL A 79 -7.95 -3.09 -4.58
N GLU A 80 -7.05 -3.21 -3.62
CA GLU A 80 -6.07 -2.15 -3.30
C GLU A 80 -5.04 -1.96 -4.41
N VAL A 81 -4.56 -3.05 -5.00
CA VAL A 81 -3.72 -3.00 -6.21
C VAL A 81 -4.47 -2.30 -7.35
N ALA A 82 -5.75 -2.65 -7.57
CA ALA A 82 -6.57 -2.01 -8.59
C ALA A 82 -6.72 -0.49 -8.33
N LEU A 83 -6.94 -0.08 -7.09
CA LEU A 83 -7.01 1.32 -6.69
C LEU A 83 -5.68 2.06 -6.94
N ALA A 84 -4.55 1.45 -6.57
CA ALA A 84 -3.22 2.02 -6.85
C ALA A 84 -2.98 2.21 -8.36
N VAL A 85 -3.35 1.21 -9.18
CA VAL A 85 -3.27 1.28 -10.65
C VAL A 85 -4.18 2.38 -11.21
N LEU A 86 -5.41 2.53 -10.71
CA LEU A 86 -6.31 3.60 -11.10
C LEU A 86 -5.71 4.98 -10.84
N VAL A 87 -5.09 5.18 -9.67
CA VAL A 87 -4.40 6.44 -9.34
C VAL A 87 -3.19 6.66 -10.24
N LEU A 88 -2.41 5.62 -10.55
CA LEU A 88 -1.28 5.72 -11.47
C LEU A 88 -1.71 6.15 -12.89
N VAL A 89 -2.79 5.57 -13.41
CA VAL A 89 -3.37 5.94 -14.71
C VAL A 89 -3.88 7.38 -14.67
N ALA A 90 -4.59 7.77 -13.62
CA ALA A 90 -5.08 9.14 -13.45
C ALA A 90 -3.92 10.15 -13.35
N ALA A 91 -2.87 9.82 -12.60
CA ALA A 91 -1.68 10.66 -12.43
C ALA A 91 -0.94 10.86 -13.77
N SER A 92 -0.80 9.78 -14.54
CA SER A 92 -0.18 9.81 -15.87
C SER A 92 -0.98 10.70 -16.83
N ARG A 93 -2.31 10.62 -16.81
CA ARG A 93 -3.19 11.43 -17.65
C ARG A 93 -3.26 12.90 -17.24
N ALA A 94 -3.13 13.20 -15.96
CA ALA A 94 -3.15 14.57 -15.45
C ALA A 94 -1.80 15.30 -15.59
N GLY A 95 -0.72 14.60 -15.98
CA GLY A 95 0.64 15.13 -15.88
C GLY A 95 1.09 15.35 -14.43
N GLY A 96 0.52 14.56 -13.51
CA GLY A 96 0.77 14.61 -12.07
C GLY A 96 2.10 13.97 -11.69
N ARG A 97 2.30 13.74 -10.39
CA ARG A 97 3.54 13.13 -9.88
C ARG A 97 3.50 11.60 -9.96
N VAL A 98 3.69 11.08 -11.17
CA VAL A 98 3.68 9.63 -11.47
C VAL A 98 4.62 8.83 -10.55
N GLY A 99 5.78 9.38 -10.18
CA GLY A 99 6.74 8.71 -9.28
C GLY A 99 6.15 8.33 -7.92
N PHE A 100 5.28 9.17 -7.32
CA PHE A 100 4.61 8.83 -6.06
C PHE A 100 3.57 7.72 -6.24
N ALA A 101 2.82 7.72 -7.34
CA ALA A 101 1.86 6.67 -7.64
C ALA A 101 2.54 5.32 -7.94
N VAL A 102 3.71 5.33 -8.59
CA VAL A 102 4.54 4.13 -8.80
C VAL A 102 5.07 3.61 -7.47
N ALA A 103 5.64 4.47 -6.63
CA ALA A 103 6.13 4.08 -5.32
C ALA A 103 5.00 3.50 -4.44
N ALA A 104 3.81 4.12 -4.47
CA ALA A 104 2.64 3.61 -3.78
C ALA A 104 2.24 2.22 -4.26
N LEU A 105 2.22 1.98 -5.57
CA LEU A 105 1.92 0.66 -6.13
C LEU A 105 2.94 -0.39 -5.67
N ILE A 106 4.23 -0.04 -5.65
CA ILE A 106 5.28 -0.95 -5.13
C ILE A 106 5.01 -1.29 -3.66
N CYS A 107 4.67 -0.29 -2.83
CA CYS A 107 4.34 -0.51 -1.43
C CYS A 107 3.13 -1.42 -1.23
N VAL A 108 2.07 -1.25 -2.02
CA VAL A 108 0.86 -2.10 -1.96
C VAL A 108 1.14 -3.52 -2.47
N VAL A 109 1.98 -3.69 -3.49
CA VAL A 109 2.38 -5.04 -3.92
C VAL A 109 3.25 -5.70 -2.85
N ALA A 110 4.17 -4.94 -2.25
CA ALA A 110 5.04 -5.40 -1.19
C ALA A 110 4.28 -5.81 0.09
N SER A 111 3.13 -5.19 0.39
CA SER A 111 2.40 -5.44 1.63
C SER A 111 1.80 -6.85 1.75
N SER A 112 1.69 -7.61 0.64
CA SER A 112 1.25 -9.01 0.65
C SER A 112 2.23 -9.95 -0.07
N VAL A 113 2.69 -9.63 -1.29
CA VAL A 113 3.52 -10.60 -2.06
C VAL A 113 4.88 -10.83 -1.40
N ILE A 114 5.52 -9.78 -0.90
CA ILE A 114 6.85 -9.91 -0.28
C ILE A 114 6.72 -10.52 1.11
N VAL A 115 5.72 -10.09 1.87
CA VAL A 115 5.47 -10.54 3.24
C VAL A 115 5.05 -12.01 3.23
N ASP A 116 3.95 -12.35 2.56
CA ASP A 116 3.29 -13.65 2.67
C ASP A 116 3.97 -14.75 1.82
N TYR A 117 4.54 -14.38 0.65
CA TYR A 117 5.04 -15.37 -0.33
C TYR A 117 6.56 -15.41 -0.49
N ALA A 118 7.30 -14.43 0.02
CA ALA A 118 8.76 -14.43 -0.06
C ALA A 118 9.40 -14.53 1.32
N LEU A 119 9.03 -13.65 2.24
CA LEU A 119 9.67 -13.57 3.55
C LEU A 119 9.19 -14.65 4.51
N THR A 120 7.88 -14.92 4.59
CA THR A 120 7.34 -16.02 5.41
C THR A 120 7.98 -17.38 5.06
N PRO A 121 8.02 -17.85 3.80
CA PRO A 121 8.68 -19.12 3.48
C PRO A 121 10.21 -19.09 3.61
N LEU A 122 10.87 -17.94 3.39
CA LEU A 122 12.32 -17.82 3.58
C LEU A 122 12.71 -17.99 5.05
N VAL A 123 11.93 -17.42 5.97
CA VAL A 123 12.14 -17.50 7.42
C VAL A 123 11.71 -18.87 7.96
N ASN A 124 10.66 -19.47 7.41
CA ASN A 124 10.09 -20.75 7.88
C ASN A 124 10.61 -21.98 7.14
N GLY A 125 11.73 -21.90 6.43
CA GLY A 125 12.34 -23.06 5.78
C GLY A 125 11.51 -23.69 4.66
N GLY A 126 10.69 -22.90 3.96
CA GLY A 126 9.94 -23.30 2.77
C GLY A 126 8.47 -23.66 3.01
N TYR A 127 7.98 -23.62 4.25
CA TYR A 127 6.57 -23.86 4.56
C TYR A 127 5.74 -22.58 4.41
N MET A 128 4.63 -22.69 3.66
CA MET A 128 3.67 -21.61 3.43
C MET A 128 2.69 -21.41 4.59
N SER A 129 2.58 -22.35 5.54
CA SER A 129 1.41 -22.43 6.44
C SER A 129 1.68 -22.78 7.91
N ALA A 130 2.88 -22.60 8.45
CA ALA A 130 3.12 -22.96 9.87
C ALA A 130 3.08 -21.76 10.83
N ASP A 131 3.63 -20.60 10.46
CA ASP A 131 3.86 -19.53 11.43
C ASP A 131 4.01 -18.22 10.66
N ASP A 132 3.02 -17.32 10.62
CA ASP A 132 3.40 -15.94 10.29
C ASP A 132 4.38 -15.54 11.39
N PRO A 133 5.65 -15.19 11.10
CA PRO A 133 6.51 -14.78 12.18
C PRO A 133 5.88 -13.54 12.84
N PRO A 134 5.99 -13.42 14.17
CA PRO A 134 5.45 -12.28 14.90
C PRO A 134 5.87 -10.97 14.23
N GLY A 135 4.88 -10.21 13.77
CA GLY A 135 5.10 -8.88 13.18
C GLY A 135 5.08 -8.80 11.64
N PHE A 136 4.92 -9.88 10.89
CA PHE A 136 4.76 -9.79 9.43
C PHE A 136 3.51 -8.99 8.99
N GLY A 137 2.40 -9.19 9.70
CA GLY A 137 1.20 -8.35 9.54
C GLY A 137 1.44 -6.86 9.87
N LEU A 138 2.43 -6.53 10.71
CA LEU A 138 2.82 -5.14 10.98
C LEU A 138 3.67 -4.56 9.85
N ILE A 139 4.54 -5.36 9.22
CA ILE A 139 5.32 -4.96 8.05
C ILE A 139 4.38 -4.70 6.87
N GLY A 140 3.42 -5.60 6.64
CA GLY A 140 2.37 -5.42 5.64
C GLY A 140 1.56 -4.13 5.89
N ALA A 141 1.13 -3.91 7.13
CA ALA A 141 0.43 -2.69 7.54
C ALA A 141 1.28 -1.42 7.31
N ALA A 142 2.57 -1.46 7.65
CA ALA A 142 3.48 -0.32 7.46
C ALA A 142 3.68 0.00 5.97
N ALA A 143 3.86 -1.02 5.13
CA ALA A 143 3.96 -0.86 3.68
C ALA A 143 2.67 -0.26 3.10
N MET A 144 1.52 -0.74 3.55
CA MET A 144 0.21 -0.19 3.18
C MET A 144 0.02 1.26 3.61
N ALA A 145 0.41 1.61 4.84
CA ALA A 145 0.36 2.97 5.34
C ALA A 145 1.24 3.91 4.49
N ALA A 146 2.45 3.46 4.14
CA ALA A 146 3.33 4.18 3.23
C ALA A 146 2.69 4.34 1.84
N GLY A 147 2.09 3.29 1.30
CA GLY A 147 1.35 3.33 0.03
C GLY A 147 0.24 4.37 0.04
N GLY A 148 -0.64 4.34 1.04
CA GLY A 148 -1.72 5.31 1.20
C GLY A 148 -1.21 6.75 1.33
N ALA A 149 -0.17 6.98 2.13
CA ALA A 149 0.46 8.29 2.26
C ALA A 149 1.06 8.79 0.93
N LEU A 150 1.75 7.92 0.18
CA LEU A 150 2.33 8.27 -1.13
C LEU A 150 1.25 8.64 -2.15
N LEU A 151 0.08 7.98 -2.15
CA LEU A 151 -1.05 8.38 -2.99
C LEU A 151 -1.55 9.79 -2.65
N LEU A 152 -1.64 10.13 -1.36
CA LEU A 152 -2.00 11.49 -0.95
C LEU A 152 -0.93 12.52 -1.33
N LEU A 153 0.37 12.17 -1.25
CA LEU A 153 1.46 13.04 -1.70
C LEU A 153 1.45 13.28 -3.22
N ALA A 154 0.87 12.37 -4.01
CA ALA A 154 0.69 12.56 -5.44
C ALA A 154 -0.23 13.76 -5.77
N LEU A 155 -1.03 14.22 -4.81
CA LEU A 155 -1.89 15.40 -4.90
C LEU A 155 -1.13 16.73 -4.78
N ILE A 156 0.07 16.72 -4.20
CA ILE A 156 0.82 17.95 -3.97
C ILE A 156 1.27 18.52 -5.33
N PRO A 157 0.86 19.76 -5.68
CA PRO A 157 1.27 20.39 -6.93
C PRO A 157 2.79 20.37 -7.08
N ARG A 158 3.32 20.16 -8.29
CA ARG A 158 4.73 20.44 -8.54
C ARG A 158 4.93 21.94 -8.29
N ARG A 159 5.67 22.31 -7.24
CA ARG A 159 6.18 23.69 -7.14
C ARG A 159 6.97 23.90 -8.43
N ALA A 160 6.55 24.87 -9.23
CA ALA A 160 7.38 25.35 -10.32
C ALA A 160 8.75 25.66 -9.70
N ARG A 161 9.81 25.00 -10.17
CA ARG A 161 11.16 25.53 -9.92
C ARG A 161 11.09 26.98 -10.36
N ALA A 162 11.35 27.91 -9.43
CA ALA A 162 11.51 29.32 -9.78
C ALA A 162 12.46 29.35 -10.98
N GLY A 163 11.96 29.85 -12.12
CA GLY A 163 12.73 29.89 -13.35
C GLY A 163 14.07 30.53 -13.04
N ALA A 164 15.16 29.87 -13.44
CA ALA A 164 16.46 30.50 -13.41
C ALA A 164 16.34 31.84 -14.15
N PRO A 165 16.89 32.95 -13.59
CA PRO A 165 16.87 34.23 -14.29
C PRO A 165 17.52 34.04 -15.66
N SER A 166 16.81 34.48 -16.70
CA SER A 166 17.36 34.52 -18.06
C SER A 166 18.60 35.40 -18.02
N PRO A 167 19.77 34.95 -18.51
CA PRO A 167 20.88 35.85 -18.74
C PRO A 167 20.44 36.91 -19.76
N ALA A 168 20.79 38.16 -19.45
CA ALA A 168 20.53 39.35 -20.25
C ALA A 168 21.43 39.40 -21.50
#